data_AF-A0AAD3XEV2-F1
#
_entry.id   AF-A0AAD3XEV2-F1
#
_cell.length_a   1.000
_cell.length_b   1.000
_cell.length_c   1.000
_cell.angle_alpha   90.00
_cell.angle_beta   90.00
_cell.angle_gamma   90.00
#
_symmetry.space_group_name_H-M   'P 1'
#
loop_
_entity.id
_entity.type
_entity.pdbx_description
1 polymer ?
#
loop_
_entity_poly.entity_id
_entity_poly.type
_entity_poly.pdbx_seq_one_letter_code
_entity_poly.pdbx_strand_id
1 'polypeptide(L)' 'MDVIENFEKEGAEFFPKPAWQKQQADPARPFSYGRKNFGLNGDMGELEYLLPQTDPLSIIQISKFISNDPANFR' A
#
# COMPACT_ATOMS: atom_id res chain seq x y z
N MET A 1 -17.43 12.23 0.37
CA MET A 1 -16.00 12.55 0.54
C MET A 1 -15.35 12.48 -0.81
N ASP A 2 -14.39 13.35 -1.05
CA ASP A 2 -13.60 13.32 -2.28
C ASP A 2 -12.78 12.01 -2.32
N VAL A 3 -12.65 11.40 -3.51
CA VAL A 3 -11.86 10.18 -3.70
C VAL A 3 -10.38 10.44 -3.35
N ILE A 4 -9.89 11.65 -3.62
CA ILE A 4 -8.53 12.07 -3.29
C ILE A 4 -8.35 12.14 -1.77
N GLU A 5 -9.27 12.77 -1.06
CA GLU A 5 -9.23 12.89 0.42
C GLU A 5 -9.21 11.51 1.10
N ASN A 6 -10.04 10.57 0.61
CA ASN A 6 -10.05 9.21 1.14
C ASN A 6 -8.71 8.50 0.91
N PHE A 7 -8.12 8.65 -0.27
CA PHE A 7 -6.84 8.03 -0.58
C PHE A 7 -5.70 8.59 0.28
N GLU A 8 -5.66 9.91 0.49
CA GLU A 8 -4.68 10.56 1.35
C GLU A 8 -4.81 10.10 2.80
N LYS A 9 -6.04 9.98 3.31
CA LYS A 9 -6.31 9.48 4.66
C LYS A 9 -5.80 8.06 4.88
N GLU A 10 -6.10 7.14 3.97
CA GLU A 10 -5.66 5.75 4.07
C GLU A 10 -4.13 5.64 4.04
N GLY A 11 -3.45 6.45 3.21
CA GLY A 11 -1.99 6.55 3.22
C GLY A 11 -1.43 7.06 4.55
N ALA A 12 -2.01 8.13 5.08
CA ALA A 12 -1.61 8.73 6.36
C ALA A 12 -1.79 7.77 7.55
N GLU A 13 -2.77 6.87 7.50
CA GLU A 13 -2.99 5.84 8.51
C GLU A 13 -2.09 4.61 8.31
N PHE A 14 -1.67 4.32 7.08
CA PHE A 14 -0.88 3.13 6.77
C PHE A 14 0.62 3.28 7.05
N PHE A 15 1.28 4.33 6.54
CA PHE A 15 2.74 4.47 6.63
C PHE A 15 3.31 4.56 8.06
N PRO A 16 2.58 5.11 9.06
CA PRO A 16 3.03 5.08 10.45
C PRO A 16 3.00 3.68 11.11
N LYS A 17 2.36 2.67 10.49
CA LYS A 17 2.28 1.33 11.06
C LYS A 17 3.67 0.70 11.22
N PRO A 18 3.89 -0.14 12.25
CA PRO A 18 5.11 -0.91 12.40
C PRO A 18 5.49 -1.68 11.14
N ALA A 19 6.79 -1.82 10.88
CA ALA A 19 7.30 -2.46 9.66
C ALA A 19 6.72 -3.87 9.42
N TRP A 20 6.51 -4.67 10.47
CA TRP A 20 5.93 -6.02 10.35
C TRP A 20 4.48 -6.00 9.86
N GLN A 21 3.69 -4.96 10.18
CA GLN A 21 2.33 -4.80 9.66
C GLN A 21 2.35 -4.37 8.20
N LYS A 22 3.24 -3.43 7.86
CA LYS A 22 3.39 -2.97 6.46
C LYS A 22 3.88 -4.09 5.55
N GLN A 23 4.75 -4.98 6.05
CA GLN A 23 5.20 -6.18 5.35
C GLN A 23 4.09 -7.23 5.13
N GLN A 24 2.97 -7.18 5.85
CA GLN A 24 1.83 -8.07 5.55
C GLN A 24 1.13 -7.68 4.25
N ALA A 25 1.28 -6.43 3.82
CA ALA A 25 0.90 -6.00 2.47
C ALA A 25 1.90 -6.46 1.39
N ASP A 26 2.92 -7.24 1.78
CA ASP A 26 3.99 -7.75 0.91
C ASP A 26 4.13 -9.30 0.96
N PRO A 27 3.12 -10.10 0.54
CA PRO A 27 3.21 -11.56 0.64
C PRO A 27 3.40 -12.23 -0.74
N ALA A 28 4.34 -11.78 -1.58
CA ALA A 28 4.67 -12.42 -2.86
C ALA A 28 3.66 -12.23 -4.01
N ARG A 29 3.08 -11.02 -4.12
CA ARG A 29 2.41 -10.57 -5.35
C ARG A 29 3.17 -9.39 -5.95
N PRO A 30 3.15 -9.19 -7.29
CA PRO A 30 3.91 -8.13 -7.96
C PRO A 30 3.55 -6.68 -7.56
N PHE A 31 2.65 -6.49 -6.59
CA PHE A 31 2.06 -5.22 -6.20
C PHE A 31 1.85 -5.20 -4.69
N SER A 32 2.73 -4.48 -3.99
CA SER A 32 2.85 -4.49 -2.53
C SER A 32 3.47 -3.20 -2.01
N TYR A 33 3.52 -3.10 -0.67
CA TYR A 33 4.33 -2.12 0.04
C TYR A 33 5.82 -2.31 -0.27
N GLY A 34 6.47 -1.24 -0.72
CA GLY A 34 7.91 -1.21 -0.97
C GLY A 34 8.63 -0.22 -0.06
N ARG A 35 9.88 -0.53 0.27
CA ARG A 35 10.76 0.31 1.08
C ARG A 35 12.18 0.29 0.52
N LYS A 36 12.79 1.46 0.42
CA LYS A 36 14.22 1.71 0.11
C LYS A 36 14.73 1.33 -1.29
N ASN A 37 14.26 0.27 -1.92
CA ASN A 37 14.77 -0.19 -3.22
C ASN A 37 13.89 0.31 -4.37
N PHE A 38 14.49 1.05 -5.31
CA PHE A 38 13.85 1.47 -6.55
C PHE A 38 14.43 0.70 -7.74
N GLY A 39 13.58 -0.03 -8.44
CA GLY A 39 13.94 -0.71 -9.69
C GLY A 39 14.92 -1.87 -9.54
N LEU A 40 15.19 -2.55 -10.65
CA LEU A 40 16.06 -3.74 -10.73
C LEU A 40 17.57 -3.40 -10.64
N ASN A 41 17.93 -2.11 -10.63
CA ASN A 41 19.30 -1.63 -10.80
C ASN A 41 19.95 -1.05 -9.53
N GLY A 42 19.30 -1.16 -8.37
CA GLY A 42 19.92 -0.80 -7.09
C GLY A 42 19.89 0.68 -6.73
N ASP A 43 19.03 1.48 -7.37
CA ASP A 43 18.76 2.84 -6.92
C ASP A 43 18.10 2.77 -5.53
N MET A 44 18.69 3.44 -4.55
CA MET A 44 18.21 3.46 -3.16
C MET A 44 17.77 4.87 -2.78
N GLY A 45 16.60 4.98 -2.14
CA GLY A 45 16.13 6.25 -1.58
C GLY A 45 15.38 6.06 -0.26
N GLU A 46 15.26 7.11 0.53
CA GLU A 46 14.56 7.07 1.82
C GLU A 46 13.05 7.28 1.65
N LEU A 47 12.38 6.32 1.00
CA LEU A 47 10.93 6.37 0.80
C LEU A 47 10.29 4.99 1.02
N GLU A 48 9.02 5.06 1.41
CA GLU A 48 8.06 3.96 1.44
C GLU A 48 6.96 4.24 0.41
N TYR A 49 6.50 3.22 -0.30
CA TYR A 49 5.49 3.38 -1.33
C TYR A 49 4.51 2.21 -1.35
N LEU A 50 3.32 2.47 -1.88
CA LEU A 50 2.31 1.48 -2.22
C LEU A 50 2.13 1.48 -3.74
N LEU A 51 2.15 0.30 -4.36
CA LEU A 51 1.80 0.13 -5.77
C LEU A 51 0.39 -0.46 -5.88
N PRO A 52 -0.64 0.36 -6.15
CA PRO A 52 -2.01 -0.14 -6.27
C PRO A 52 -2.22 -0.93 -7.56
N GLN A 53 -3.00 -2.01 -7.48
CA GLN A 53 -3.56 -2.68 -8.67
C GLN A 53 -4.87 -2.02 -9.08
N THR A 54 -5.15 -2.03 -10.38
CA THR A 54 -6.43 -1.57 -10.95
C THR A 54 -7.45 -2.70 -11.10
N ASP A 55 -7.08 -3.93 -10.76
CA ASP A 55 -7.98 -5.09 -10.76
C ASP A 55 -8.85 -5.11 -9.47
N PRO A 56 -10.19 -5.13 -9.58
CA PRO A 56 -11.09 -5.08 -8.42
C PRO A 56 -10.87 -6.20 -7.39
N LEU A 57 -10.56 -7.43 -7.84
CA LEU A 57 -10.34 -8.56 -6.93
C LEU A 57 -9.05 -8.38 -6.13
N SER A 58 -8.04 -7.83 -6.78
CA SER A 58 -6.76 -7.48 -6.17
C SER A 58 -6.89 -6.34 -5.16
N ILE A 59 -7.69 -5.31 -5.48
CA ILE A 59 -7.99 -4.21 -4.56
C ILE A 59 -8.65 -4.73 -3.28
N ILE A 60 -9.65 -5.62 -3.38
CA ILE A 60 -10.34 -6.22 -2.22
C ILE A 60 -9.40 -7.05 -1.34
N GLN A 61 -8.41 -7.72 -1.95
CA GLN A 61 -7.45 -8.53 -1.20
C GLN A 61 -6.44 -7.65 -0.45
N ILE A 62 -5.90 -6.62 -1.12
CA ILE A 62 -4.86 -5.76 -0.56
C ILE A 62 -5.44 -4.78 0.48
N SER A 63 -6.67 -4.27 0.26
CA SER A 63 -7.30 -3.30 1.16
C SER A 63 -7.37 -3.78 2.61
N LYS A 64 -7.49 -5.10 2.84
CA LYS A 64 -7.45 -5.71 4.19
C LYS A 64 -6.16 -5.49 4.96
N PHE A 65 -5.05 -5.25 4.26
CA PHE A 65 -3.73 -5.08 4.84
C PHE A 65 -3.30 -3.62 4.90
N ILE A 66 -3.76 -2.80 3.94
CA ILE A 66 -3.38 -1.39 3.85
C ILE A 66 -4.37 -0.46 4.54
N SER A 67 -5.64 -0.85 4.63
CA SER A 67 -6.72 -0.03 5.18
C SER A 67 -7.16 -0.47 6.56
N ASN A 68 -7.61 0.49 7.38
CA ASN A 68 -8.33 0.20 8.61
C ASN A 68 -9.83 -0.02 8.36
N ASP A 69 -10.36 0.50 7.26
CA ASP A 69 -11.73 0.27 6.80
C ASP A 69 -11.73 -0.09 5.29
N PRO A 70 -11.56 -1.38 4.97
CA PRO A 70 -11.46 -1.86 3.59
C PRO A 70 -12.66 -1.51 2.68
N ALA A 71 -13.80 -1.11 3.25
CA ALA A 71 -14.96 -0.67 2.47
C ALA A 71 -14.72 0.65 1.74
N ASN A 72 -13.72 1.45 2.15
CA ASN A 72 -13.34 2.71 1.50
C ASN A 72 -12.74 2.53 0.10
N PHE A 73 -12.40 1.29 -0.28
CA PHE A 73 -11.82 0.92 -1.57
C PHE A 73 -12.81 0.22 -2.53
N ARG A 74 -14.11 0.23 -2.22
CA ARG A 74 -15.18 -0.34 -3.07
C ARG A 74 -15.79 0.66 -4.03
#